data_AF-A0A066WND1-F1
#
_entry.id   AF-A0A066WND1-F1
#
_cell.length_a   1.000
_cell.length_b   1.000
_cell.length_c   1.000
_cell.angle_alpha   90.00
_cell.angle_beta   90.00
_cell.angle_gamma   90.00
#
_symmetry.space_group_name_H-M   'P 1'
#
loop_
_entity.id
_entity.type
_entity.pdbx_description
1 polymer ?
#
loop_
_entity_poly.entity_id
_entity_poly.type
_entity_poly.pdbx_seq_one_letter_code
_entity_poly.pdbx_strand_id
1 'polypeptide(L)'
;MADAMLQKNYSTIVDYTYPKIVEMAGGKPALLKAVKSSFEKMDKSFFIDKITFGKPQKVYVAGKELHCIVPETLTINTNKGKMQATYSLLAISQDNGRKWYFLETHKFTPEMLKKIFPNFNYDLQIPKNSKPILID
;
A
#
# COMPACT_ATOMS: atom_id res chain seq x y z
N MET A 1 -7.63 4.98 -3.27
CA MET A 1 -6.36 4.99 -2.49
C MET A 1 -5.29 5.83 -3.19
N ALA A 2 -4.82 5.45 -4.39
CA ALA A 2 -3.81 6.24 -5.13
C ALA A 2 -4.17 7.71 -5.32
N ASP A 3 -5.39 8.02 -5.75
CA ASP A 3 -5.82 9.43 -5.89
C ASP A 3 -5.72 10.19 -4.58
N ALA A 4 -6.07 9.55 -3.46
CA ALA A 4 -5.94 10.15 -2.15
C ALA A 4 -4.47 10.37 -1.76
N MET A 5 -3.54 9.52 -2.18
CA MET A 5 -2.10 9.72 -1.99
C MET A 5 -1.60 10.91 -2.83
N LEU A 6 -1.97 10.98 -4.11
CA LEU A 6 -1.58 12.07 -5.01
C LEU A 6 -2.14 13.43 -4.57
N GLN A 7 -3.41 13.44 -4.12
CA GLN A 7 -4.10 14.66 -3.66
C GLN A 7 -3.83 14.98 -2.19
N LYS A 8 -3.01 14.16 -1.50
CA LYS A 8 -2.74 14.29 -0.05
C LYS A 8 -4.02 14.31 0.81
N ASN A 9 -5.05 13.58 0.38
CA ASN A 9 -6.29 13.38 1.12
C ASN A 9 -6.06 12.32 2.23
N TYR A 10 -5.49 12.77 3.33
CA TYR A 10 -5.08 11.91 4.44
C TYR A 10 -6.24 11.16 5.11
N SER A 11 -7.43 11.74 5.16
CA SER A 11 -8.60 11.07 5.74
C SER A 11 -8.97 9.84 4.91
N THR A 12 -9.03 10.00 3.59
CA THR A 12 -9.33 8.90 2.68
C THR A 12 -8.25 7.82 2.72
N ILE A 13 -6.96 8.19 2.85
CA ILE A 13 -5.88 7.20 3.06
C ILE A 13 -6.17 6.34 4.29
N VAL A 14 -6.52 6.97 5.42
CA VAL A 14 -6.85 6.27 6.67
C VAL A 14 -8.11 5.40 6.53
N ASP A 15 -9.14 5.86 5.81
CA ASP A 15 -10.40 5.12 5.63
C ASP A 15 -10.27 3.85 4.75
N TYR A 16 -9.24 3.83 3.90
CA TYR A 16 -8.87 2.68 3.06
C TYR A 16 -7.69 1.88 3.64
N THR A 17 -7.15 2.28 4.80
CA THR A 17 -6.14 1.50 5.51
C THR A 17 -6.80 0.35 6.27
N TYR A 18 -6.19 -0.83 6.24
CA TYR A 18 -6.71 -2.03 6.89
C TYR A 18 -6.98 -1.80 8.39
N PRO A 19 -8.16 -2.17 8.93
CA PRO A 19 -8.55 -1.81 10.30
C PRO A 19 -7.54 -2.23 11.38
N LYS A 20 -6.88 -3.39 11.22
CA LYS A 20 -5.88 -3.83 12.20
C LYS A 20 -4.68 -2.89 12.31
N ILE A 21 -4.29 -2.27 11.19
CA ILE A 21 -3.21 -1.26 11.17
C ILE A 21 -3.66 0.02 11.86
N VAL A 22 -4.92 0.42 11.65
CA VAL A 22 -5.51 1.57 12.35
C VAL A 22 -5.53 1.35 13.86
N GLU A 23 -5.93 0.16 14.31
CA GLU A 23 -5.91 -0.23 15.72
C GLU A 23 -4.48 -0.21 16.29
N MET A 24 -3.53 -0.86 15.60
CA MET A 24 -2.12 -0.92 16.03
C MET A 24 -1.45 0.46 16.10
N ALA A 25 -1.91 1.42 15.29
CA ALA A 25 -1.43 2.80 15.33
C ALA A 25 -2.00 3.62 16.51
N GLY A 26 -2.96 3.08 17.28
CA GLY A 26 -3.67 3.81 18.34
C GLY A 26 -4.96 4.48 17.88
N GLY A 27 -5.57 3.99 16.79
CA GLY A 27 -6.81 4.49 16.23
C GLY A 27 -6.63 5.50 15.10
N LYS A 28 -7.76 5.90 14.48
CA LYS A 28 -7.78 6.80 13.32
C LYS A 28 -7.05 8.13 13.56
N PRO A 29 -7.22 8.85 14.69
CA PRO A 29 -6.54 10.14 14.90
C PRO A 29 -5.01 10.01 14.93
N ALA A 30 -4.51 8.94 15.57
CA ALA A 30 -3.09 8.67 15.67
C ALA A 30 -2.49 8.31 14.31
N LEU A 31 -3.17 7.45 13.54
CA LEU A 31 -2.75 7.12 12.18
C LEU A 31 -2.78 8.34 11.26
N LEU A 32 -3.83 9.16 11.32
CA LEU A 32 -3.94 10.39 10.52
C LEU A 32 -2.77 11.33 10.78
N LYS A 33 -2.38 11.51 12.06
CA LYS A 33 -1.20 12.31 12.44
C LYS A 33 0.09 11.70 11.90
N ALA A 34 0.25 10.38 11.99
CA ALA A 34 1.43 9.67 11.49
C ALA A 34 1.57 9.78 9.95
N VAL A 35 0.46 9.65 9.21
CA VAL A 35 0.43 9.82 7.75
C VAL A 35 0.82 11.26 7.39
N LYS A 36 0.19 12.26 8.00
CA LYS A 36 0.54 13.68 7.78
C LYS A 36 2.03 13.95 8.00
N SER A 37 2.56 13.51 9.14
CA SER A 37 3.98 13.69 9.47
C SER A 37 4.91 12.98 8.48
N SER A 38 4.50 11.82 7.94
CA SER A 38 5.30 11.10 6.95
C SER A 38 5.37 11.86 5.62
N PHE A 39 4.27 12.47 5.18
CA PHE A 39 4.26 13.33 4.00
C PHE A 39 5.03 14.63 4.18
N GLU A 40 4.99 15.23 5.38
CA GLU A 40 5.77 16.45 5.70
C GLU A 40 7.28 16.19 5.71
N LYS A 41 7.69 14.98 6.09
CA LYS A 41 9.10 14.55 6.12
C LYS A 41 9.61 14.06 4.76
N MET A 42 8.72 13.90 3.78
CA MET A 42 9.13 13.47 2.44
C MET A 42 10.00 14.56 1.81
N ASP A 43 11.13 14.14 1.26
CA ASP A 43 12.05 15.05 0.57
C ASP A 43 11.33 15.71 -0.60
N LYS A 44 11.28 17.04 -0.61
CA LYS A 44 10.58 17.82 -1.64
C LYS A 44 11.19 17.65 -3.04
N SER A 45 12.43 17.19 -3.12
CA SER A 45 13.09 16.84 -4.37
C SER A 45 12.64 15.47 -4.93
N PHE A 46 11.84 14.70 -4.17
CA PHE A 46 11.25 13.43 -4.57
C PHE A 46 9.73 13.51 -4.41
N PHE A 47 9.02 13.70 -5.51
CA PHE A 47 7.55 13.69 -5.49
C PHE A 47 6.99 12.67 -6.47
N ILE A 48 5.92 12.00 -6.04
CA ILE A 48 5.20 11.04 -6.86
C ILE A 48 4.46 11.82 -7.96
N ASP A 49 4.85 11.58 -9.20
CA ASP A 49 4.26 12.16 -10.41
C ASP A 49 2.97 11.42 -10.78
N LYS A 50 3.06 10.08 -10.75
CA LYS A 50 2.02 9.20 -11.26
C LYS A 50 2.05 7.88 -10.52
N ILE A 51 0.87 7.32 -10.31
CA ILE A 51 0.68 5.96 -9.84
C ILE A 51 -0.15 5.23 -10.91
N THR A 52 0.29 4.05 -11.31
CA THR A 52 -0.44 3.18 -12.23
C THR A 52 -0.53 1.78 -11.65
N PHE A 53 -1.55 1.03 -12.07
CA PHE A 53 -1.78 -0.31 -11.55
C PHE A 53 -1.71 -1.34 -12.67
N GLY A 54 -1.06 -2.46 -12.37
CA GLY A 54 -1.16 -3.67 -13.16
C GLY A 54 -2.51 -4.37 -12.94
N LYS A 55 -2.71 -5.48 -13.63
CA LYS A 55 -3.89 -6.33 -13.40
C LYS A 55 -3.83 -6.90 -11.97
N PRO A 56 -4.94 -6.83 -11.20
CA PRO A 56 -5.05 -7.58 -9.95
C PRO A 56 -4.78 -9.06 -10.19
N GLN A 57 -4.04 -9.67 -9.28
CA GLN A 57 -3.75 -11.10 -9.33
C GLN A 57 -4.95 -11.91 -8.87
N LYS A 58 -4.79 -13.24 -8.79
CA LYS A 58 -5.79 -14.15 -8.25
C LYS A 58 -6.19 -13.70 -6.83
N VAL A 59 -7.49 -13.72 -6.57
CA VAL A 59 -8.05 -13.53 -5.22
C VAL A 59 -7.95 -14.83 -4.45
N TYR A 60 -7.45 -14.77 -3.22
CA TYR A 60 -7.33 -15.89 -2.31
C TYR A 60 -8.25 -15.70 -1.10
N VAL A 61 -8.80 -16.80 -0.61
CA VAL A 61 -9.48 -16.83 0.68
C VAL A 61 -8.43 -17.02 1.77
N ALA A 62 -8.47 -16.15 2.79
CA ALA A 62 -7.60 -16.12 3.95
C ALA A 62 -8.46 -16.07 5.22
N GLY A 63 -8.87 -17.24 5.72
CA GLY A 63 -9.87 -17.34 6.78
C GLY A 63 -11.24 -16.81 6.32
N LYS A 64 -11.66 -15.67 6.88
CA LYS A 64 -12.92 -14.98 6.51
C LYS A 64 -12.71 -13.77 5.59
N GLU A 65 -11.47 -13.53 5.17
CA GLU A 65 -11.11 -12.39 4.33
C GLU A 65 -10.75 -12.83 2.91
N LEU A 66 -10.86 -11.90 1.97
CA LEU A 66 -10.36 -12.04 0.62
C LEU A 66 -9.10 -11.19 0.47
N HIS A 67 -8.01 -11.80 -0.01
CA HIS A 67 -6.73 -11.12 -0.24
C HIS A 67 -6.35 -11.19 -1.72
N CYS A 68 -5.73 -10.12 -2.23
CA CYS A 68 -5.24 -10.06 -3.60
C CYS A 68 -4.02 -9.14 -3.68
N ILE A 69 -3.06 -9.47 -4.56
CA ILE A 69 -1.97 -8.55 -4.89
C ILE A 69 -2.36 -7.72 -6.12
N VAL A 70 -2.19 -6.42 -5.98
CA VAL A 70 -2.29 -5.47 -7.09
C VAL A 70 -0.88 -4.91 -7.33
N PRO A 71 -0.26 -5.19 -8.48
CA PRO A 71 0.98 -4.53 -8.85
C PRO A 71 0.75 -3.04 -9.00
N GLU A 72 1.61 -2.23 -8.39
CA GLU A 72 1.56 -0.78 -8.46
C GLU A 72 2.88 -0.24 -8.98
N THR A 73 2.83 0.68 -9.92
CA THR A 73 4.00 1.31 -10.50
C THR A 73 3.96 2.81 -10.19
N LEU A 74 4.97 3.27 -9.45
CA LEU A 74 5.17 4.67 -9.10
C LEU A 74 6.15 5.30 -10.09
N THR A 75 5.76 6.44 -10.64
CA THR A 75 6.65 7.38 -11.32
C THR A 75 6.98 8.50 -10.35
N ILE A 76 8.26 8.73 -10.10
CA ILE A 76 8.78 9.68 -9.12
C ILE A 76 9.66 10.68 -9.87
N ASN A 77 9.38 11.97 -9.72
CA ASN A 77 10.27 13.03 -10.18
C ASN A 77 11.41 13.21 -9.17
N THR A 78 12.64 13.24 -9.68
CA THR A 78 13.86 13.48 -8.90
C THR A 78 14.71 14.56 -9.57
N ASN A 79 15.75 15.04 -8.90
CA ASN A 79 16.74 15.94 -9.50
C ASN A 79 17.56 15.31 -10.65
N LYS A 80 17.56 13.98 -10.78
CA LYS A 80 18.26 13.23 -11.84
C LYS A 80 17.35 12.88 -13.03
N GLY A 81 16.09 13.28 -13.00
CA GLY A 81 15.06 12.90 -13.97
C GLY A 81 13.96 12.04 -13.35
N LYS A 82 13.11 11.47 -14.21
CA LYS A 82 11.99 10.62 -13.79
C LYS A 82 12.48 9.22 -13.49
N MET A 83 12.06 8.69 -12.35
CA MET A 83 12.36 7.32 -11.95
C MET A 83 11.07 6.52 -11.85
N GLN A 84 11.13 5.24 -12.20
CA GLN A 84 10.00 4.32 -12.10
C GLN A 84 10.38 3.08 -11.30
N ALA A 85 9.48 2.66 -10.41
CA ALA A 85 9.60 1.41 -9.67
C ALA A 85 8.23 0.74 -9.53
N THR A 86 8.23 -0.59 -9.52
CA THR A 86 7.04 -1.41 -9.33
C THR A 86 7.09 -2.08 -7.96
N TYR A 87 5.97 -1.99 -7.27
CA TYR A 87 5.73 -2.47 -5.92
C TYR A 87 4.49 -3.38 -5.93
N SER A 88 4.25 -4.01 -4.79
CA SER A 88 3.05 -4.82 -4.57
C SER A 88 2.18 -4.16 -3.52
N LEU A 89 0.90 -4.00 -3.85
CA LEU A 89 -0.14 -3.55 -2.93
C LEU A 89 -0.98 -4.75 -2.52
N LEU A 90 -1.09 -5.03 -1.23
CA LEU A 90 -2.02 -6.03 -0.71
C LEU A 90 -3.40 -5.40 -0.56
N ALA A 91 -4.35 -5.90 -1.34
CA ALA A 91 -5.77 -5.59 -1.22
C ALA A 91 -6.45 -6.63 -0.32
N ILE A 92 -7.22 -6.16 0.67
CA ILE A 92 -7.92 -6.99 1.66
C ILE A 92 -9.40 -6.61 1.68
N SER A 93 -10.29 -7.58 1.62
CA SER A 93 -11.73 -7.37 1.85
C SER A 93 -12.23 -8.28 2.97
N GLN A 94 -13.06 -7.71 3.84
CA GLN A 94 -13.68 -8.42 4.97
C GLN A 94 -15.18 -8.65 4.75
N ASP A 95 -15.71 -8.22 3.61
CA ASP A 95 -17.14 -8.17 3.29
C ASP A 95 -17.43 -8.73 1.88
N ASN A 96 -16.70 -9.79 1.50
CA ASN A 96 -16.84 -10.49 0.22
C ASN A 96 -16.67 -9.57 -1.00
N GLY A 97 -15.75 -8.61 -0.92
CA GLY A 97 -15.34 -7.75 -2.02
C GLY A 97 -16.16 -6.48 -2.19
N ARG A 98 -17.10 -6.16 -1.26
CA ARG A 98 -17.88 -4.91 -1.32
C ARG A 98 -17.04 -3.70 -0.97
N LYS A 99 -16.13 -3.83 0.00
CA LYS A 99 -15.10 -2.86 0.36
C LYS A 99 -13.74 -3.52 0.40
N TRP A 100 -12.75 -2.78 -0.10
CA TRP A 100 -11.35 -3.17 -0.08
C TRP A 100 -10.52 -2.17 0.73
N TYR A 101 -9.58 -2.71 1.48
CA TYR A 101 -8.52 -2.00 2.18
C TYR A 101 -7.19 -2.30 1.50
N PHE A 102 -6.22 -1.41 1.66
CA PHE A 102 -4.96 -1.47 0.92
C PHE A 102 -3.78 -1.26 1.85
N LEU A 103 -2.77 -2.12 1.72
CA LEU A 103 -1.50 -2.01 2.44
C LEU A 103 -0.32 -2.21 1.50
N GLU A 104 0.63 -1.31 1.63
CA GLU A 104 1.96 -1.43 1.08
C GLU A 104 2.70 -2.66 1.62
N THR A 105 3.18 -3.54 0.74
CA THR A 105 3.88 -4.76 1.19
C THR A 105 5.38 -4.56 1.40
N HIS A 106 5.95 -3.44 0.97
CA HIS A 106 7.40 -3.22 0.97
C HIS A 106 8.03 -3.25 2.38
N LYS A 107 7.23 -3.05 3.44
CA LYS A 107 7.68 -3.16 4.84
C LYS A 107 7.34 -4.50 5.48
N PHE A 108 6.65 -5.41 4.80
CA PHE A 108 6.24 -6.66 5.43
C PHE A 108 7.42 -7.56 5.73
N THR A 109 7.53 -7.97 6.99
CA THR A 109 8.38 -9.05 7.45
C THR A 109 7.50 -10.28 7.72
N PRO A 110 8.06 -11.51 7.73
CA PRO A 110 7.31 -12.71 8.10
C PRO A 110 6.61 -12.58 9.46
N GLU A 111 7.26 -11.93 10.42
CA GLU A 111 6.72 -11.68 11.76
C GLU A 111 5.51 -10.73 11.72
N MET A 112 5.60 -9.64 10.95
CA MET A 112 4.49 -8.71 10.76
C MET A 112 3.32 -9.37 10.05
N LEU A 113 3.59 -10.15 8.99
CA LEU A 113 2.56 -10.91 8.29
C LEU A 113 1.82 -11.84 9.25
N LYS A 114 2.54 -12.60 10.08
CA LYS A 114 1.92 -13.49 11.07
C LYS A 114 1.09 -12.74 12.12
N LYS A 115 1.57 -11.57 12.55
CA LYS A 115 0.88 -10.73 13.56
C LYS A 115 -0.38 -10.07 13.02
N ILE A 116 -0.33 -9.58 11.78
CA ILE A 116 -1.43 -8.82 11.15
C ILE A 116 -2.44 -9.76 10.49
N PHE A 117 -1.95 -10.84 9.86
CA PHE A 117 -2.72 -11.80 9.07
C PHE A 117 -2.47 -13.23 9.57
N PRO A 118 -3.05 -13.64 10.71
CA PRO A 118 -2.83 -14.98 11.26
C PRO A 118 -3.32 -16.11 10.34
N ASN A 119 -4.28 -15.83 9.46
CA ASN A 119 -4.82 -16.77 8.48
C ASN A 119 -4.34 -16.50 7.04
N PHE A 120 -3.16 -15.88 6.89
CA PHE A 120 -2.60 -15.56 5.58
C PHE A 120 -2.50 -16.81 4.70
N ASN A 121 -2.93 -16.70 3.45
CA ASN A 121 -2.84 -17.80 2.49
C ASN A 121 -1.47 -17.76 1.80
N TYR A 122 -0.60 -18.73 2.07
CA TYR A 122 0.77 -18.77 1.53
C TYR A 122 0.87 -19.11 0.04
N ASP A 123 -0.24 -19.49 -0.61
CA ASP A 123 -0.30 -19.55 -2.08
C ASP A 123 -0.34 -18.13 -2.69
N LEU A 124 -0.76 -17.12 -1.91
CA LEU A 124 -0.63 -15.72 -2.26
C LEU A 124 0.82 -15.29 -2.07
N GLN A 125 1.59 -15.41 -3.16
CA GLN A 125 2.97 -14.96 -3.22
C GLN A 125 3.01 -13.44 -3.41
N ILE A 126 3.81 -12.75 -2.58
CA ILE A 126 4.05 -11.31 -2.72
C ILE A 126 5.30 -11.12 -3.59
N PRO A 127 5.19 -10.58 -4.80
CA PRO A 127 6.34 -10.32 -5.66
C PRO A 127 7.32 -9.34 -4.99
N LYS A 128 8.62 -9.54 -5.24
CA LYS A 128 9.65 -8.57 -4.84
C LYS A 128 9.48 -7.27 -5.65
N ASN A 129 9.73 -6.15 -4.98
CA ASN A 129 9.73 -4.85 -5.64
C ASN A 129 10.85 -4.77 -6.68
N SER A 130 10.61 -4.02 -7.76
CA SER A 130 11.66 -3.74 -8.74
C SER A 130 12.67 -2.75 -8.17
N LYS A 131 13.89 -2.76 -8.71
CA LYS A 131 14.80 -1.63 -8.52
C LYS A 131 14.25 -0.41 -9.26
N PRO A 132 14.39 0.81 -8.72
CA PRO A 132 14.09 2.02 -9.46
C PRO A 132 14.96 2.14 -10.71
N ILE A 133 14.35 2.46 -11.85
CA ILE A 133 15.02 2.73 -13.12
C ILE A 133 14.76 4.17 -13.54
N LEU A 134 15.74 4.81 -14.18
CA LEU A 134 15.55 6.10 -14.83
C LEU A 134 14.72 5.87 -16.10
N ILE A 135 13.77 6.77 -16.38
CA ILE A 135 12.95 6.77 -17.58
C ILE A 135 13.08 8.12 -18.29
N ASP A 136 13.02 8.07 -19.62
CA ASP A 136 13.13 9.25 -20.51
C ASP A 136 11.83 10.08 -20.55
#